data_AF-A0A1H4BJ66-F1
#
_entry.id   AF-A0A1H4BJ66-F1
#
_cell.length_a   1.000
_cell.length_b   1.000
_cell.length_c   1.000
_cell.angle_alpha   90.00
_cell.angle_beta   90.00
_cell.angle_gamma   90.00
#
_symmetry.space_group_name_H-M   'P 1'
#
loop_
_entity.id
_entity.type
_entity.pdbx_description
1 polymer ?
#
loop_
_entity_poly.entity_id
_entity_poly.type
_entity_poly.pdbx_seq_one_letter_code
_entity_poly.pdbx_strand_id
1 'polypeptide(L)'
;MKNEMSPVTSVYFVTLLKAYLRGTKTRNEIIDELQQVAPLSVDQTSDVEVSRLLFQTASQLNKDFYQEIVAEVNHANDTAPTREGVIHQLQALLNNEISTTALYEWATWHNTPAADDEYVFFNDIAVDYFCTQLMPAVKGQLSVPQYEHILHIFQTTPPNGLRDKVALVLLPEQEKQRFLFYLGDYIQGHSTNEQLDVYLLHKFGMDHQSFPYMGELSAIMHAPAKLPALLRMAAMNPPY
;
A
#
# COMPACT_ATOMS: atom_id res chain seq x y z
N MET A 1 11.75 23.17 -37.86
CA MET A 1 10.72 22.10 -37.84
C MET A 1 9.89 22.30 -36.60
N LYS A 2 8.56 22.43 -36.73
CA LYS A 2 7.65 22.60 -35.60
C LYS A 2 7.56 21.24 -34.89
N ASN A 3 8.06 21.14 -33.66
CA ASN A 3 7.66 20.06 -32.76
C ASN A 3 6.19 20.31 -32.42
N GLU A 4 5.29 19.71 -33.19
CA GLU A 4 3.89 19.58 -32.82
C GLU A 4 3.83 18.60 -31.65
N MET A 5 3.99 19.11 -30.43
CA MET A 5 3.53 18.39 -29.24
C MET A 5 2.04 18.16 -29.43
N SER A 6 1.59 16.91 -29.29
CA SER A 6 0.16 16.57 -29.22
C SER A 6 -0.55 17.55 -28.27
N PRO A 7 -1.78 18.00 -28.60
CA PRO A 7 -2.47 18.98 -27.76
C PRO A 7 -2.66 18.40 -26.36
N VAL A 8 -1.98 19.00 -25.39
CA VAL A 8 -2.13 18.65 -23.98
C VAL A 8 -3.53 19.06 -23.54
N THR A 9 -4.26 18.13 -22.94
CA THR A 9 -5.65 18.32 -22.48
C THR A 9 -5.74 18.11 -20.97
N SER A 10 -6.87 18.46 -20.35
CA SER A 10 -7.16 18.12 -18.96
C SER A 10 -7.05 16.61 -18.67
N VAL A 11 -7.43 15.76 -19.63
CA VAL A 11 -7.31 14.29 -19.55
C VAL A 11 -5.87 13.84 -19.28
N TYR A 12 -4.88 14.53 -19.84
CA TYR A 12 -3.47 14.23 -19.55
C TYR A 12 -3.15 14.41 -18.07
N PHE A 13 -3.55 15.54 -17.48
CA PHE A 13 -3.31 15.84 -16.06
C PHE A 13 -4.12 14.92 -15.14
N VAL A 14 -5.36 14.59 -15.49
CA VAL A 14 -6.17 13.60 -14.77
C VAL A 14 -5.46 12.23 -14.79
N THR A 15 -4.94 11.82 -15.95
CA THR A 15 -4.21 10.55 -16.10
C THR A 15 -2.95 10.52 -15.22
N LEU A 16 -2.17 11.60 -15.21
CA LEU A 16 -0.99 11.71 -14.35
C LEU A 16 -1.34 11.69 -12.87
N LEU A 17 -2.39 12.42 -12.47
CA LEU A 17 -2.85 12.45 -11.08
C LEU A 17 -3.30 11.05 -10.64
N LYS A 18 -4.12 10.37 -11.43
CA LYS A 18 -4.54 8.98 -11.15
C LYS A 18 -3.35 8.03 -11.08
N ALA A 19 -2.40 8.16 -12.00
CA ALA A 19 -1.21 7.32 -12.02
C ALA A 19 -0.36 7.49 -10.76
N TYR A 20 -0.24 8.73 -10.26
CA TYR A 20 0.40 9.02 -8.98
C TYR A 20 -0.39 8.44 -7.80
N LEU A 21 -1.69 8.73 -7.68
CA LEU A 21 -2.51 8.28 -6.55
C LEU A 21 -2.58 6.75 -6.44
N ARG A 22 -2.70 6.05 -7.58
CA ARG A 22 -2.66 4.58 -7.66
C ARG A 22 -1.30 3.99 -7.34
N GLY A 23 -0.24 4.79 -7.38
CA GLY A 23 1.16 4.41 -7.13
C GLY A 23 1.92 3.95 -8.36
N THR A 24 1.31 3.93 -9.55
CA THR A 24 1.96 3.51 -10.81
C THR A 24 2.97 4.52 -11.34
N LYS A 25 3.05 5.71 -10.73
CA LYS A 25 4.10 6.70 -10.95
C LYS A 25 4.54 7.32 -9.62
N THR A 26 5.84 7.53 -9.47
CA THR A 26 6.47 8.28 -8.40
C THR A 26 6.38 9.78 -8.66
N ARG A 27 6.62 10.59 -7.63
CA ARG A 27 6.72 12.05 -7.78
C ARG A 27 7.75 12.47 -8.83
N ASN A 28 8.90 11.80 -8.87
CA ASN A 28 9.98 12.13 -9.80
C ASN A 28 9.59 11.83 -11.25
N GLU A 29 8.95 10.68 -11.50
CA GLU A 29 8.42 10.36 -12.84
C GLU A 29 7.35 11.35 -13.30
N ILE A 30 6.48 11.83 -12.40
CA ILE A 30 5.51 12.88 -12.73
C ILE A 30 6.22 14.19 -13.09
N ILE A 31 7.24 14.58 -12.34
CA ILE A 31 8.03 15.80 -12.61
C ILE A 31 8.71 15.69 -13.99
N ASP A 32 9.33 14.55 -14.30
CA ASP A 32 10.01 14.31 -15.58
C ASP A 32 9.04 14.41 -16.76
N GLU A 33 7.80 13.92 -16.62
CA GLU A 33 6.77 14.06 -17.65
C GLU A 33 6.26 15.50 -17.78
N LEU A 34 6.08 16.21 -16.67
CA LEU A 34 5.64 17.61 -16.71
C LEU A 34 6.69 18.54 -17.33
N GLN A 35 7.98 18.27 -17.13
CA GLN A 35 9.06 19.04 -17.76
C GLN A 35 9.04 19.00 -19.30
N GLN A 36 8.45 17.94 -19.89
CA GLN A 36 8.30 17.84 -21.35
C GLN A 36 7.22 18.81 -21.88
N VAL A 37 6.28 19.20 -21.01
CA VAL A 37 5.10 20.00 -21.38
C VAL A 37 5.28 21.47 -20.98
N ALA A 38 5.87 21.74 -19.83
CA ALA A 38 6.12 23.08 -19.33
C ALA A 38 7.48 23.16 -18.60
N PRO A 39 8.24 24.24 -18.77
CA PRO A 39 9.49 24.41 -18.03
C PRO A 39 9.18 24.63 -16.54
N LEU A 40 9.43 23.62 -15.72
CA LEU A 40 9.31 23.70 -14.26
C LEU A 40 10.61 24.25 -13.65
N SER A 41 10.51 25.21 -12.75
CA SER A 41 11.67 25.69 -11.99
C SER A 41 11.99 24.75 -10.81
N VAL A 42 13.25 24.76 -10.35
CA VAL A 42 13.68 23.97 -9.19
C VAL A 42 12.80 24.28 -7.97
N ASP A 43 12.45 25.55 -7.76
CA ASP A 43 11.56 26.01 -6.68
C ASP A 43 10.12 25.45 -6.79
N GLN A 44 9.64 25.17 -8.01
CA GLN A 44 8.32 24.54 -8.23
C GLN A 44 8.35 23.03 -8.00
N THR A 45 9.52 22.40 -8.15
CA THR A 45 9.71 20.96 -7.98
C THR A 45 10.17 20.57 -6.57
N SER A 46 10.67 21.52 -5.78
CA SER A 46 11.09 21.28 -4.41
C SER A 46 9.91 21.43 -3.45
N ASP A 47 9.59 20.37 -2.70
CA ASP A 47 8.63 20.39 -1.57
C ASP A 47 7.16 20.73 -1.90
N VAL A 48 6.78 20.81 -3.19
CA VAL A 48 5.38 20.95 -3.62
C VAL A 48 4.71 19.58 -3.75
N GLU A 49 3.51 19.46 -3.16
CA GLU A 49 2.61 18.30 -3.31
C GLU A 49 2.29 18.05 -4.79
N VAL A 50 2.29 16.77 -5.22
CA VAL A 50 2.13 16.40 -6.64
C VAL A 50 0.80 16.87 -7.23
N SER A 51 -0.29 16.77 -6.47
CA SER A 51 -1.61 17.26 -6.88
C SER A 51 -1.57 18.76 -7.21
N ARG A 52 -1.00 19.56 -6.32
CA ARG A 52 -0.82 21.00 -6.47
C ARG A 52 0.06 21.35 -7.66
N LEU A 53 1.16 20.62 -7.84
CA LEU A 53 2.04 20.81 -9.00
C LEU A 53 1.26 20.60 -10.31
N LEU A 54 0.52 19.49 -10.41
CA LEU A 54 -0.31 19.18 -11.59
C LEU A 54 -1.36 20.26 -11.86
N PHE A 55 -2.08 20.72 -10.82
CA PHE A 55 -3.07 21.79 -10.96
C PHE A 55 -2.45 23.12 -11.41
N GLN A 56 -1.29 23.48 -10.86
CA GLN A 56 -0.58 24.71 -11.21
C GLN A 56 -0.10 24.67 -12.66
N THR A 57 0.52 23.56 -13.09
CA THR A 57 0.98 23.40 -14.47
C THR A 57 -0.19 23.37 -15.45
N ALA A 58 -1.27 22.67 -15.13
CA ALA A 58 -2.48 22.66 -15.96
C ALA A 58 -3.06 24.06 -16.14
N SER A 59 -3.19 24.82 -15.04
CA SER A 59 -3.74 26.18 -15.04
C SER A 59 -2.89 27.18 -15.82
N GLN A 60 -1.57 26.97 -15.89
CA GLN A 60 -0.66 27.79 -16.69
C GLN A 60 -0.86 27.57 -18.19
N LEU A 61 -1.20 26.35 -18.62
CA LEU A 61 -1.48 26.03 -20.02
C LEU A 61 -2.89 26.46 -20.41
N ASN A 62 -3.88 26.17 -19.55
CA ASN A 62 -5.26 26.60 -19.72
C ASN A 62 -5.94 26.72 -18.35
N LYS A 63 -6.49 27.91 -18.06
CA LYS A 63 -7.17 28.20 -16.78
C LYS A 63 -8.40 27.32 -16.54
N ASP A 64 -9.04 26.83 -17.60
CA ASP A 64 -10.24 26.01 -17.50
C ASP A 64 -9.92 24.56 -17.07
N PHE A 65 -8.69 24.09 -17.27
CA PHE A 65 -8.29 22.72 -16.92
C PHE A 65 -8.41 22.42 -15.42
N TYR A 66 -8.24 23.40 -14.54
CA TYR A 66 -8.42 23.17 -13.10
C TYR A 66 -9.82 22.63 -12.79
N GLN A 67 -10.86 23.26 -13.34
CA GLN A 67 -12.25 22.87 -13.09
C GLN A 67 -12.55 21.49 -13.68
N GLU A 68 -12.01 21.19 -14.85
CA GLU A 68 -12.16 19.89 -15.51
C GLU A 68 -11.48 18.76 -14.71
N ILE A 69 -10.26 18.97 -14.22
CA ILE A 69 -9.54 17.96 -13.43
C ILE A 69 -10.26 17.69 -12.10
N VAL A 70 -10.68 18.73 -11.38
CA VAL A 70 -11.41 18.57 -10.12
C VAL A 70 -12.73 17.82 -10.33
N ALA A 71 -13.46 18.18 -11.40
CA ALA A 71 -14.70 17.50 -11.74
C ALA A 71 -14.46 16.01 -12.03
N GLU A 72 -13.44 15.63 -12.80
CA GLU A 72 -13.18 14.22 -13.10
C GLU A 72 -12.68 13.42 -11.89
N VAL A 73 -11.83 14.00 -11.05
CA VAL A 73 -11.26 13.30 -9.88
C VAL A 73 -12.32 13.00 -8.82
N ASN A 74 -13.26 13.92 -8.58
CA ASN A 74 -14.32 13.71 -7.59
C ASN A 74 -15.30 12.59 -7.98
N HIS A 75 -15.35 12.19 -9.26
CA HIS A 75 -16.17 11.08 -9.73
C HIS A 75 -15.35 9.80 -9.97
N ALA A 76 -14.05 9.83 -9.70
CA ALA A 76 -13.12 8.75 -10.00
C ALA A 76 -13.01 7.75 -8.84
N ASN A 77 -13.64 6.58 -9.00
CA ASN A 77 -13.50 5.45 -8.07
C ASN A 77 -12.13 4.73 -8.19
N ASP A 78 -11.26 5.17 -9.09
CA ASP A 78 -10.01 4.50 -9.47
C ASP A 78 -8.75 5.24 -8.99
N THR A 79 -8.84 5.98 -7.88
CA THR A 79 -7.73 6.75 -7.28
C THR A 79 -7.04 6.04 -6.13
N ALA A 80 -7.61 4.94 -5.61
CA ALA A 80 -7.02 4.19 -4.51
C ALA A 80 -5.66 3.56 -4.89
N PRO A 81 -4.70 3.48 -3.95
CA PRO A 81 -3.49 2.69 -4.13
C PRO A 81 -3.80 1.27 -4.60
N THR A 82 -2.93 0.75 -5.48
CA THR A 82 -3.07 -0.58 -6.08
C THR A 82 -1.89 -1.47 -5.68
N ARG A 83 -2.03 -2.79 -5.86
CA ARG A 83 -0.93 -3.73 -5.61
C ARG A 83 0.28 -3.40 -6.48
N GLU A 84 0.05 -3.18 -7.76
CA GLU A 84 1.08 -2.77 -8.71
C GLU A 84 1.74 -1.46 -8.28
N GLY A 85 0.94 -0.51 -7.77
CA GLY A 85 1.44 0.73 -7.22
C GLY A 85 2.31 0.55 -5.99
N VAL A 86 1.91 -0.28 -5.02
CA VAL A 86 2.74 -0.57 -3.84
C VAL A 86 4.07 -1.20 -4.27
N ILE A 87 4.04 -2.17 -5.19
CA ILE A 87 5.24 -2.79 -5.74
C ILE A 87 6.15 -1.73 -6.39
N HIS A 88 5.60 -0.88 -7.25
CA HIS A 88 6.35 0.17 -7.95
C HIS A 88 7.03 1.14 -6.97
N GLN A 89 6.29 1.63 -5.98
CA GLN A 89 6.83 2.58 -4.99
C GLN A 89 7.89 1.94 -4.09
N LEU A 90 7.71 0.67 -3.69
CA LEU A 90 8.71 -0.06 -2.92
C LEU A 90 9.99 -0.31 -3.73
N GLN A 91 9.87 -0.65 -5.01
CA GLN A 91 11.02 -0.79 -5.91
C GLN A 91 11.76 0.53 -6.07
N ALA A 92 11.04 1.62 -6.32
CA ALA A 92 11.62 2.95 -6.41
C ALA A 92 12.34 3.35 -5.10
N LEU A 93 11.77 3.03 -3.94
CA LEU A 93 12.42 3.28 -2.65
C LEU A 93 13.71 2.47 -2.52
N LEU A 94 13.68 1.17 -2.79
CA LEU A 94 14.84 0.29 -2.65
C LEU A 94 15.96 0.62 -3.66
N ASN A 95 15.60 1.20 -4.81
CA ASN A 95 16.54 1.73 -5.80
C ASN A 95 17.05 3.15 -5.48
N ASN A 96 16.61 3.76 -4.37
CA ASN A 96 16.91 5.15 -3.98
C ASN A 96 16.38 6.21 -4.97
N GLU A 97 15.35 5.88 -5.73
CA GLU A 97 14.66 6.81 -6.64
C GLU A 97 13.66 7.70 -5.89
N ILE A 98 13.14 7.25 -4.75
CA ILE A 98 12.33 8.03 -3.82
C ILE A 98 12.82 7.88 -2.38
N SER A 99 12.46 8.82 -1.51
CA SER A 99 12.75 8.74 -0.07
C SER A 99 11.66 7.97 0.70
N THR A 100 11.98 7.54 1.92
CA THR A 100 11.00 6.95 2.84
C THR A 100 9.86 7.91 3.16
N THR A 101 10.14 9.21 3.27
CA THR A 101 9.14 10.26 3.45
C THR A 101 8.18 10.31 2.27
N ALA A 102 8.70 10.28 1.03
CA ALA A 102 7.88 10.31 -0.17
C ALA A 102 6.97 9.06 -0.28
N LEU A 103 7.49 7.88 0.07
CA LEU A 103 6.69 6.66 0.16
C LEU A 103 5.58 6.81 1.21
N TYR A 104 5.91 7.32 2.40
CA TYR A 104 4.95 7.49 3.49
C TYR A 104 3.82 8.47 3.13
N GLU A 105 4.17 9.63 2.56
CA GLU A 105 3.19 10.63 2.12
C GLU A 105 2.24 10.04 1.07
N TRP A 106 2.78 9.35 0.06
CA TRP A 106 1.97 8.65 -0.93
C TRP A 106 1.11 7.54 -0.31
N ALA A 107 1.65 6.75 0.62
CA ALA A 107 0.90 5.64 1.21
C ALA A 107 -0.23 6.11 2.15
N THR A 108 -0.25 7.37 2.57
CA THR A 108 -1.14 7.86 3.63
C THR A 108 -1.93 9.13 3.29
N TRP A 109 -1.88 9.63 2.05
CA TRP A 109 -2.58 10.86 1.64
C TRP A 109 -4.09 10.84 1.94
N HIS A 110 -4.70 9.66 1.92
CA HIS A 110 -6.13 9.43 2.16
C HIS A 110 -6.49 9.35 3.66
N ASN A 111 -5.50 9.34 4.57
CA ASN A 111 -5.73 9.24 6.01
C ASN A 111 -5.98 10.60 6.69
N THR A 112 -6.18 11.68 5.92
CA THR A 112 -6.40 13.02 6.48
C THR A 112 -7.80 13.15 7.10
N PRO A 113 -7.90 13.65 8.35
CA PRO A 113 -9.16 13.71 9.12
C PRO A 113 -10.18 14.77 8.64
N ALA A 114 -10.07 15.26 7.40
CA ALA A 114 -10.86 16.38 6.90
C ALA A 114 -12.11 15.97 6.10
N ALA A 115 -12.30 14.68 5.79
CA ALA A 115 -13.45 14.20 5.03
C ALA A 115 -14.08 13.00 5.74
N ASP A 116 -15.01 13.28 6.66
CA ASP A 116 -15.76 12.25 7.41
C ASP A 116 -16.64 11.35 6.52
N ASP A 117 -16.75 11.62 5.21
CA ASP A 117 -17.66 10.92 4.29
C ASP A 117 -16.97 10.26 3.06
N GLU A 118 -15.65 10.39 2.88
CA GLU A 118 -14.95 9.82 1.70
C GLU A 118 -14.05 8.64 2.08
N TYR A 119 -14.66 7.46 2.21
CA TYR A 119 -13.91 6.22 2.34
C TYR A 119 -13.24 5.86 1.02
N VAL A 120 -11.91 5.79 0.99
CA VAL A 120 -11.18 5.22 -0.15
C VAL A 120 -11.41 3.72 -0.18
N PHE A 121 -11.96 3.22 -1.29
CA PHE A 121 -12.19 1.79 -1.48
C PHE A 121 -10.95 1.12 -2.08
N PHE A 122 -10.36 0.18 -1.33
CA PHE A 122 -9.23 -0.63 -1.77
C PHE A 122 -9.71 -1.95 -2.36
N ASN A 123 -9.21 -2.29 -3.55
CA ASN A 123 -9.51 -3.58 -4.18
C ASN A 123 -8.72 -4.76 -3.60
N ASP A 124 -7.66 -4.49 -2.82
CA ASP A 124 -6.78 -5.49 -2.23
C ASP A 124 -6.61 -5.23 -0.73
N ILE A 125 -6.99 -6.21 0.09
CA ILE A 125 -6.99 -6.10 1.56
C ILE A 125 -5.57 -5.97 2.15
N ALA A 126 -4.54 -6.45 1.45
CA ALA A 126 -3.16 -6.27 1.88
C ALA A 126 -2.68 -4.84 1.60
N VAL A 127 -3.11 -4.26 0.48
CA VAL A 127 -2.84 -2.86 0.12
C VAL A 127 -3.54 -1.92 1.10
N ASP A 128 -4.81 -2.17 1.41
CA ASP A 128 -5.55 -1.47 2.46
C ASP A 128 -4.76 -1.49 3.78
N TYR A 129 -4.45 -2.69 4.30
CA TYR A 129 -3.72 -2.81 5.55
C TYR A 129 -2.36 -2.09 5.54
N PHE A 130 -1.62 -2.18 4.42
CA PHE A 130 -0.35 -1.47 4.26
C PHE A 130 -0.52 0.05 4.40
N CYS A 131 -1.49 0.62 3.68
CA CYS A 131 -1.73 2.06 3.60
C CYS A 131 -2.42 2.64 4.86
N THR A 132 -3.42 1.95 5.41
CA THR A 132 -4.29 2.48 6.47
C THR A 132 -3.83 2.10 7.88
N GLN A 133 -3.04 1.02 8.03
CA GLN A 133 -2.61 0.55 9.35
C GLN A 133 -1.09 0.48 9.50
N LEU A 134 -0.39 -0.26 8.64
CA LEU A 134 1.04 -0.53 8.83
C LEU A 134 1.86 0.75 8.71
N MET A 135 1.74 1.47 7.58
CA MET A 135 2.52 2.68 7.32
C MET A 135 2.29 3.77 8.37
N PRO A 136 1.03 4.07 8.79
CA PRO A 136 0.76 4.99 9.90
C PRO A 136 1.36 4.52 11.23
N ALA A 137 1.23 3.24 11.59
CA ALA A 137 1.70 2.71 12.88
C ALA A 137 3.22 2.82 13.03
N VAL A 138 3.96 2.63 11.94
CA VAL A 138 5.43 2.74 11.92
C VAL A 138 5.92 4.12 11.49
N LYS A 139 5.02 5.05 11.13
CA LYS A 139 5.35 6.39 10.60
C LYS A 139 6.34 6.36 9.44
N GLY A 140 6.26 5.32 8.60
CA GLY A 140 7.23 5.08 7.52
C GLY A 140 8.66 4.79 7.98
N GLN A 141 8.89 4.41 9.24
CA GLN A 141 10.20 4.10 9.81
C GLN A 141 10.43 2.59 9.86
N LEU A 142 10.61 1.97 8.69
CA LEU A 142 11.01 0.58 8.57
C LEU A 142 12.49 0.48 8.17
N SER A 143 13.13 -0.62 8.54
CA SER A 143 14.47 -0.96 8.06
C SER A 143 14.44 -1.43 6.60
N VAL A 144 15.56 -1.32 5.88
CA VAL A 144 15.67 -1.82 4.50
C VAL A 144 15.23 -3.29 4.35
N PRO A 145 15.65 -4.24 5.21
CA PRO A 145 15.20 -5.62 5.12
C PRO A 145 13.69 -5.79 5.29
N GLN A 146 13.04 -4.91 6.05
CA GLN A 146 11.58 -4.93 6.19
C GLN A 146 10.89 -4.44 4.91
N TYR A 147 11.42 -3.43 4.23
CA TYR A 147 10.89 -3.01 2.92
C TYR A 147 11.08 -4.09 1.86
N GLU A 148 12.23 -4.75 1.83
CA GLU A 148 12.47 -5.90 0.95
C GLU A 148 11.49 -7.04 1.23
N HIS A 149 11.20 -7.32 2.50
CA HIS A 149 10.25 -8.36 2.89
C HIS A 149 8.81 -7.98 2.48
N ILE A 150 8.40 -6.73 2.68
CA ILE A 150 7.09 -6.24 2.21
C ILE A 150 6.98 -6.36 0.69
N LEU A 151 8.03 -5.96 -0.04
CA LEU A 151 8.06 -6.11 -1.51
C LEU A 151 7.92 -7.58 -1.92
N HIS A 152 8.63 -8.49 -1.24
CA HIS A 152 8.53 -9.92 -1.49
C HIS A 152 7.11 -10.46 -1.27
N ILE A 153 6.44 -10.04 -0.19
CA ILE A 153 5.03 -10.40 0.09
C ILE A 153 4.16 -9.98 -1.10
N PHE A 154 4.25 -8.72 -1.54
CA PHE A 154 3.40 -8.21 -2.63
C PHE A 154 3.69 -8.83 -4.01
N GLN A 155 4.90 -9.31 -4.25
CA GLN A 155 5.32 -9.97 -5.50
C GLN A 155 4.97 -11.46 -5.57
N THR A 156 4.43 -12.05 -4.50
CA THR A 156 4.07 -13.47 -4.47
C THR A 156 3.06 -13.81 -5.56
N THR A 157 3.29 -14.89 -6.31
CA THR A 157 2.43 -15.35 -7.40
C THR A 157 1.94 -16.78 -7.16
N PRO A 158 0.62 -17.06 -7.25
CA PRO A 158 -0.48 -16.10 -7.46
C PRO A 158 -0.70 -15.19 -6.24
N PRO A 159 -1.19 -13.95 -6.43
CA PRO A 159 -1.45 -13.04 -5.32
C PRO A 159 -2.56 -13.57 -4.41
N ASN A 160 -2.40 -13.41 -3.09
CA ASN A 160 -3.41 -13.78 -2.11
C ASN A 160 -3.48 -12.72 -1.01
N GLY A 161 -4.39 -11.76 -1.15
CA GLY A 161 -4.49 -10.62 -0.24
C GLY A 161 -4.67 -11.00 1.24
N LEU A 162 -5.35 -12.11 1.55
CA LEU A 162 -5.51 -12.56 2.94
C LEU A 162 -4.18 -13.08 3.51
N ARG A 163 -3.46 -13.90 2.75
CA ARG A 163 -2.14 -14.42 3.18
C ARG A 163 -1.12 -13.29 3.29
N ASP A 164 -1.14 -12.35 2.34
CA ASP A 164 -0.26 -11.20 2.33
C ASP A 164 -0.54 -10.29 3.53
N LYS A 165 -1.82 -10.00 3.84
CA LYS A 165 -2.20 -9.25 5.04
C LYS A 165 -1.69 -9.91 6.31
N VAL A 166 -1.85 -11.23 6.44
CA VAL A 166 -1.31 -11.97 7.59
C VAL A 166 0.21 -11.80 7.69
N ALA A 167 0.93 -11.94 6.57
CA ALA A 167 2.37 -11.75 6.54
C ALA A 167 2.80 -10.33 6.94
N LEU A 168 2.08 -9.30 6.48
CA LEU A 168 2.31 -7.90 6.85
C LEU A 168 2.06 -7.65 8.36
N VAL A 169 0.98 -8.19 8.92
CA VAL A 169 0.69 -8.10 10.38
C VAL A 169 1.79 -8.79 11.20
N LEU A 170 2.37 -9.87 10.66
CA LEU A 170 3.46 -10.62 11.29
C LEU A 170 4.84 -10.03 11.03
N LEU A 171 4.96 -8.87 10.38
CA LEU A 171 6.25 -8.22 10.16
C LEU A 171 6.99 -7.89 11.48
N PRO A 172 6.32 -7.34 12.53
CA PRO A 172 6.96 -7.09 13.82
C PRO A 172 7.19 -8.38 14.62
N GLU A 173 8.38 -8.54 15.20
CA GLU A 173 8.74 -9.74 15.96
C GLU A 173 7.81 -10.00 17.17
N GLN A 174 7.33 -8.93 17.81
CA GLN A 174 6.38 -9.03 18.92
C GLN A 174 5.05 -9.65 18.48
N GLU A 175 4.59 -9.38 17.27
CA GLU A 175 3.36 -9.97 16.74
C GLU A 175 3.56 -11.43 16.37
N LYS A 176 4.74 -11.81 15.85
CA LYS A 176 5.09 -13.24 15.65
C LYS A 176 5.04 -14.04 16.95
N GLN A 177 5.60 -13.49 18.03
CA GLN A 177 5.57 -14.14 19.35
C GLN A 177 4.14 -14.28 19.89
N ARG A 178 3.32 -13.23 19.78
CA ARG A 178 1.90 -13.25 20.17
C ARG A 178 1.13 -14.29 19.36
N PHE A 179 1.37 -14.35 18.05
CA PHE A 179 0.75 -15.32 17.15
C PHE A 179 1.09 -16.76 17.54
N LEU A 180 2.37 -17.05 17.78
CA LEU A 180 2.79 -18.37 18.28
C LEU A 180 2.15 -18.73 19.62
N PHE A 181 2.07 -17.77 20.55
CA PHE A 181 1.46 -18.01 21.85
C PHE A 181 -0.03 -18.38 21.72
N TYR A 182 -0.81 -17.54 21.02
CA TYR A 182 -2.26 -17.76 20.87
C TYR A 182 -2.58 -19.03 20.09
N LEU A 183 -1.91 -19.26 18.96
CA LEU A 183 -2.14 -20.50 18.20
C LEU A 183 -1.65 -21.74 18.95
N GLY A 184 -0.57 -21.60 19.75
CA GLY A 184 -0.07 -22.66 20.61
C GLY A 184 -1.06 -23.07 21.68
N ASP A 185 -1.77 -22.11 22.28
CA ASP A 185 -2.82 -22.35 23.26
C ASP A 185 -4.06 -23.01 22.62
N TYR A 186 -4.44 -22.54 21.43
CA TYR A 186 -5.54 -23.12 20.66
C TYR A 186 -5.31 -24.58 20.26
N ILE A 187 -4.16 -24.93 19.68
CA ILE A 187 -3.88 -26.32 19.26
C ILE A 187 -3.68 -27.31 20.43
N GLN A 188 -3.46 -26.78 21.63
CA GLN A 188 -3.41 -27.57 22.87
C GLN A 188 -4.80 -27.78 23.48
N GLY A 189 -5.85 -27.16 22.91
CA GLY A 189 -7.24 -27.30 23.35
C GLY A 189 -7.59 -26.45 24.57
N HIS A 190 -6.76 -25.46 24.92
CA HIS A 190 -7.06 -24.53 26.02
C HIS A 190 -7.97 -23.37 25.59
N SER A 191 -8.06 -23.11 24.28
CA SER A 191 -8.91 -22.08 23.69
C SER A 191 -9.97 -22.67 22.74
N THR A 192 -11.17 -22.09 22.73
CA THR A 192 -12.27 -22.49 21.82
C THR A 192 -12.18 -21.77 20.47
N ASN A 193 -13.00 -22.21 19.50
CA ASN A 193 -13.09 -21.52 18.20
C ASN A 193 -13.58 -20.08 18.34
N GLU A 194 -14.50 -19.80 19.27
CA GLU A 194 -14.99 -18.45 19.52
C GLU A 194 -13.88 -17.54 20.06
N GLN A 195 -12.99 -18.07 20.90
CA GLN A 195 -11.83 -17.33 21.39
C GLN A 195 -10.80 -17.09 20.29
N LEU A 196 -10.61 -18.06 19.40
CA LEU A 196 -9.78 -17.89 18.21
C LEU A 196 -10.36 -16.80 17.30
N ASP A 197 -11.68 -16.77 17.09
CA ASP A 197 -12.35 -15.74 16.31
C ASP A 197 -12.14 -14.34 16.88
N VAL A 198 -12.25 -14.16 18.19
CA VAL A 198 -11.99 -12.87 18.83
C VAL A 198 -10.55 -12.41 18.56
N TYR A 199 -9.57 -13.32 18.66
CA TYR A 199 -8.18 -13.00 18.36
C TYR A 199 -7.99 -12.63 16.88
N LEU A 200 -8.50 -13.45 15.96
CA LEU A 200 -8.34 -13.25 14.53
C LEU A 200 -9.06 -12.00 14.03
N LEU A 201 -10.26 -11.70 14.54
CA LEU A 201 -11.01 -10.50 14.21
C LEU A 201 -10.27 -9.25 14.71
N HIS A 202 -9.77 -9.28 15.94
CA HIS A 202 -9.03 -8.15 16.49
C HIS A 202 -7.70 -7.90 15.76
N LYS A 203 -6.98 -8.96 15.35
CA LYS A 203 -5.63 -8.83 14.78
C LYS A 203 -5.61 -8.73 13.26
N PHE A 204 -6.48 -9.45 12.60
CA PHE A 204 -6.48 -9.58 11.15
C PHE A 204 -7.80 -9.15 10.51
N GLY A 205 -8.84 -8.81 11.30
CA GLY A 205 -10.15 -8.42 10.79
C GLY A 205 -10.89 -9.55 10.09
N MET A 206 -10.64 -10.80 10.48
CA MET A 206 -11.25 -11.98 9.88
C MET A 206 -11.56 -13.04 10.94
N ASP A 207 -12.52 -13.92 10.67
CA ASP A 207 -12.81 -15.07 11.52
C ASP A 207 -11.97 -16.30 11.12
N HIS A 208 -12.09 -17.39 11.87
CA HIS A 208 -11.42 -18.65 11.57
C HIS A 208 -11.84 -19.21 10.21
N GLN A 209 -13.09 -19.02 9.77
CA GLN A 209 -13.55 -19.53 8.47
C GLN A 209 -12.82 -18.86 7.30
N SER A 210 -12.46 -17.59 7.48
CA SER A 210 -11.74 -16.79 6.49
C SER A 210 -10.22 -16.86 6.65
N PHE A 211 -9.71 -17.44 7.73
CA PHE A 211 -8.28 -17.49 8.01
C PHE A 211 -7.55 -18.47 7.07
N PRO A 212 -6.61 -17.99 6.23
CA PRO A 212 -6.08 -18.75 5.08
C PRO A 212 -5.13 -19.90 5.46
N TYR A 213 -4.87 -20.07 6.75
CA TYR A 213 -4.01 -21.12 7.31
C TYR A 213 -4.75 -22.06 8.26
N MET A 214 -6.10 -22.03 8.31
CA MET A 214 -6.85 -22.97 9.16
C MET A 214 -6.61 -24.43 8.78
N GLY A 215 -6.50 -24.75 7.49
CA GLY A 215 -6.23 -26.12 7.06
C GLY A 215 -4.91 -26.66 7.61
N GLU A 216 -3.86 -25.85 7.52
CA GLU A 216 -2.54 -26.15 8.05
C GLU A 216 -2.51 -26.17 9.59
N LEU A 217 -3.29 -25.29 10.25
CA LEU A 217 -3.46 -25.27 11.70
C LEU A 217 -4.17 -26.54 12.20
N SER A 218 -5.26 -26.94 11.54
CA SER A 218 -6.01 -28.17 11.86
C SER A 218 -5.15 -29.42 11.70
N ALA A 219 -4.28 -29.46 10.67
CA ALA A 219 -3.36 -30.58 10.44
C ALA A 219 -2.28 -30.74 11.53
N ILE A 220 -2.07 -29.72 12.36
CA ILE A 220 -1.11 -29.74 13.47
C ILE A 220 -1.77 -29.63 14.84
N MET A 221 -3.11 -29.76 14.94
CA MET A 221 -3.78 -29.89 16.23
C MET A 221 -3.14 -31.04 17.00
N HIS A 222 -2.64 -30.77 18.21
CA HIS A 222 -1.84 -31.68 19.05
C HIS A 222 -0.36 -31.88 18.67
N ALA A 223 0.20 -31.10 17.74
CA ALA A 223 1.62 -31.13 17.37
C ALA A 223 2.29 -29.74 17.50
N PRO A 224 2.41 -29.17 18.72
CA PRO A 224 2.90 -27.80 18.93
C PRO A 224 4.33 -27.56 18.41
N ALA A 225 5.14 -28.61 18.31
CA ALA A 225 6.47 -28.54 17.71
C ALA A 225 6.46 -28.12 16.22
N LYS A 226 5.33 -28.23 15.52
CA LYS A 226 5.18 -27.80 14.11
C LYS A 226 4.74 -26.34 13.95
N LEU A 227 4.37 -25.67 15.04
CA LEU A 227 3.88 -24.30 15.00
C LEU A 227 4.90 -23.27 14.46
N PRO A 228 6.22 -23.38 14.75
CA PRO A 228 7.22 -22.51 14.12
C PRO A 228 7.28 -22.63 12.60
N ALA A 229 6.97 -23.80 12.03
CA ALA A 229 6.91 -23.98 10.57
C ALA A 229 5.69 -23.26 9.98
N LEU A 230 4.54 -23.33 10.67
CA LEU A 230 3.34 -22.57 10.31
C LEU A 230 3.61 -21.06 10.34
N LEU A 231 4.32 -20.57 11.37
CA LEU A 231 4.72 -19.16 11.43
C LEU A 231 5.60 -18.77 10.25
N ARG A 232 6.61 -19.58 9.89
CA ARG A 232 7.50 -19.26 8.75
C ARG A 232 6.72 -19.14 7.45
N MET A 233 5.74 -20.02 7.24
CA MET A 233 4.84 -19.97 6.10
C MET A 233 3.95 -18.73 6.15
N ALA A 234 3.32 -18.45 7.30
CA ALA A 234 2.42 -17.32 7.48
C ALA A 234 3.12 -15.95 7.37
N ALA A 235 4.36 -15.86 7.84
CA ALA A 235 5.19 -14.66 7.74
C ALA A 235 5.85 -14.50 6.36
N MET A 236 5.71 -15.48 5.45
CA MET A 236 6.37 -15.49 4.14
C MET A 236 7.86 -15.14 4.25
N ASN A 237 8.54 -15.68 5.26
CA ASN A 237 9.95 -15.38 5.44
C ASN A 237 10.72 -15.96 4.24
N PRO A 238 11.50 -15.16 3.50
CA PRO A 238 12.35 -15.70 2.46
C PRO A 238 13.34 -16.70 3.09
N PRO A 239 13.69 -17.81 2.39
CA PRO A 239 14.71 -18.70 2.86
C PRO A 239 16.05 -17.94 2.88
N TYR A 240 16.60 -17.73 4.08
CA TYR A 240 17.98 -17.29 4.28
C TYR A 240 18.93 -18.47 4.06
#